data_AF-A0A2R8BA69-F1
#
_entry.id   AF-A0A2R8BA69-F1
#
_cell.length_a   1.000
_cell.length_b   1.000
_cell.length_c   1.000
_cell.angle_alpha   90.00
_cell.angle_beta   90.00
_cell.angle_gamma   90.00
#
_symmetry.space_group_name_H-M   'P 1'
#
loop_
_entity.id
_entity.type
_entity.pdbx_description
1 polymer ?
#
loop_
_entity_poly.entity_id
_entity_poly.type
_entity_poly.pdbx_seq_one_letter_code
_entity_poly.pdbx_strand_id
1 'polypeptide(L)' 'MTKPKFGPTRSELLFRLGFSIVGLGLLVGAVAVRGMPKGPAMFETIGVAGLFFGGTLIWTGWKLVKGIYADAPD' A
#
# COMPACT_ATOMS: atom_id res chain seq x y z
N MET A 1 14.97 19.09 1.08
CA MET A 1 13.72 18.60 1.71
C MET A 1 14.08 18.26 3.15
N THR A 2 13.57 18.99 4.13
CA THR A 2 13.90 18.83 5.56
C THR A 2 13.47 17.46 6.08
N LYS A 3 14.35 16.71 6.76
CA LYS A 3 14.00 15.43 7.41
C LYS A 3 12.84 15.70 8.38
N PRO A 4 11.68 15.04 8.23
CA PRO A 4 10.57 15.25 9.15
C PRO A 4 10.97 14.72 10.54
N LYS A 5 11.11 15.61 11.52
CA LYS A 5 11.50 15.29 12.91
C LYS A 5 10.52 14.32 13.60
N PHE A 6 9.29 14.22 13.09
CA PHE A 6 8.24 13.27 13.50
C PHE A 6 7.71 12.45 12.31
N GLY A 7 8.59 12.07 11.38
CA GLY A 7 8.23 11.22 10.25
C GLY A 7 8.26 9.72 10.59
N PRO A 8 7.51 8.87 9.87
CA PRO A 8 7.64 7.43 9.99
C PRO A 8 9.07 6.98 9.66
N THR A 9 9.56 5.97 10.37
CA THR A 9 10.86 5.35 10.10
C THR A 9 10.81 4.48 8.83
N ARG A 10 11.97 4.20 8.23
CA ARG A 10 12.10 3.36 7.04
C ARG A 10 11.52 1.97 7.26
N SER A 11 11.69 1.40 8.45
CA SER A 11 11.14 0.08 8.81
C SER A 11 9.61 0.11 8.87
N GLU A 12 8.99 1.16 9.42
CA GLU A 12 7.53 1.32 9.43
C GLU A 12 6.97 1.51 8.01
N LEU A 13 7.65 2.29 7.16
CA LEU A 13 7.30 2.41 5.74
C LEU A 13 7.41 1.05 5.03
N LEU A 14 8.52 0.33 5.20
CA LEU A 14 8.69 -0.99 4.58
C LEU A 14 7.65 -2.01 5.07
N PHE A 15 7.29 -1.98 6.35
CA PHE A 15 6.21 -2.80 6.88
C PHE A 15 4.87 -2.46 6.22
N ARG A 16 4.52 -1.17 6.12
CA ARG A 16 3.30 -0.73 5.41
C ARG A 16 3.30 -1.13 3.94
N LEU A 17 4.47 -1.07 3.29
CA LEU A 17 4.64 -1.49 1.90
C LEU A 17 4.38 -2.99 1.77
N GLY A 18 5.04 -3.81 2.59
CA GLY A 18 4.87 -5.26 2.61
C GLY A 18 3.43 -5.67 2.89
N PHE A 19 2.80 -5.08 3.91
CA PHE A 19 1.40 -5.34 4.24
C PHE A 19 0.46 -4.99 3.07
N SER A 20 0.71 -3.87 2.39
CA SER A 20 -0.08 -3.48 1.21
C SER A 20 0.12 -4.42 0.02
N ILE A 21 1.36 -4.90 -0.21
CA ILE A 21 1.66 -5.89 -1.24
C ILE A 21 0.91 -7.20 -0.95
N VAL A 22 0.96 -7.69 0.30
CA VAL A 22 0.26 -8.91 0.70
C VAL A 22 -1.25 -8.74 0.56
N GLY A 23 -1.82 -7.62 1.03
CA GLY A 23 -3.25 -7.33 0.90
C GLY A 23 -3.71 -7.27 -0.56
N LEU A 24 -2.95 -6.60 -1.44
CA LEU A 24 -3.20 -6.59 -2.89
C LEU A 24 -3.05 -7.97 -3.53
N GLY A 25 -2.02 -8.72 -3.15
CA GLY A 25 -1.79 -10.07 -3.65
C GLY A 25 -2.95 -11.01 -3.30
N LEU A 26 -3.45 -10.93 -2.06
CA LEU A 26 -4.62 -11.68 -1.61
C LEU A 26 -5.90 -11.22 -2.33
N LEU A 27 -6.07 -9.92 -2.56
CA LEU A 27 -7.20 -9.38 -3.33
C LEU A 27 -7.21 -9.93 -4.76
N VAL A 28 -6.08 -9.80 -5.46
CA VAL A 28 -5.90 -10.30 -6.83
C VAL A 28 -6.07 -11.81 -6.88
N GLY A 29 -5.47 -12.54 -5.94
CA GLY A 29 -5.62 -13.99 -5.82
C GLY A 29 -7.07 -14.41 -5.57
N ALA A 30 -7.79 -13.71 -4.70
CA ALA A 30 -9.20 -13.97 -4.45
C ALA A 30 -10.05 -13.75 -5.72
N VAL A 31 -9.80 -12.69 -6.48
CA VAL A 31 -10.48 -12.44 -7.77
C VAL A 31 -10.09 -13.49 -8.82
N ALA A 32 -8.83 -13.92 -8.87
CA ALA A 32 -8.37 -14.93 -9.82
C ALA A 32 -8.95 -16.32 -9.54
N VAL A 33 -9.05 -16.72 -8.27
CA VAL A 33 -9.58 -18.04 -7.86
C VAL A 33 -11.10 -18.06 -7.88
N ARG A 34 -11.76 -16.99 -7.41
CA ARG A 34 -13.23 -16.94 -7.29
C ARG A 34 -13.92 -16.36 -8.52
N GLY A 35 -13.17 -15.74 -9.42
CA GLY A 35 -13.68 -14.96 -10.54
C GLY A 35 -14.17 -13.58 -10.13
N MET A 36 -14.44 -12.73 -11.13
CA MET A 36 -14.96 -11.38 -10.92
C MET A 36 -16.37 -11.45 -10.29
N PRO A 37 -16.57 -10.94 -9.07
CA PRO A 37 -17.89 -10.98 -8.45
C PRO A 37 -18.86 -10.07 -9.23
N LYS A 38 -20.04 -10.61 -9.52
CA LYS A 38 -21.08 -9.93 -10.31
C LYS A 38 -22.01 -9.04 -9.46
N GLY A 39 -21.79 -9.00 -8.14
CA GLY A 39 -22.58 -8.20 -7.20
C GLY A 39 -21.97 -6.81 -6.98
N PRO A 40 -22.78 -5.72 -6.97
CA PRO A 40 -22.31 -4.35 -6.77
C PRO A 40 -21.46 -4.19 -5.49
N ALA A 41 -21.94 -4.73 -4.37
CA ALA A 41 -21.27 -4.64 -3.07
C ALA A 41 -19.85 -5.24 -3.07
N MET A 42 -19.66 -6.36 -3.78
CA MET A 42 -18.35 -6.99 -3.90
C MET A 42 -17.41 -6.21 -4.81
N PHE A 43 -17.93 -5.64 -5.90
CA PHE A 43 -17.17 -4.78 -6.80
C PHE A 43 -16.70 -3.51 -6.08
N GLU A 44 -17.58 -2.87 -5.31
CA GLU A 44 -17.22 -1.72 -4.46
C GLU A 44 -16.16 -2.09 -3.43
N THR A 45 -16.31 -3.25 -2.77
CA THR A 45 -15.32 -3.72 -1.79
C THR A 45 -13.95 -3.94 -2.44
N ILE A 46 -13.89 -4.56 -3.61
CA ILE A 46 -12.63 -4.77 -4.35
C ILE A 46 -12.05 -3.43 -4.82
N GLY A 47 -12.90 -2.52 -5.31
CA GLY A 47 -12.49 -1.19 -5.75
C GLY A 47 -11.90 -0.36 -4.61
N VAL A 48 -12.58 -0.31 -3.46
CA VAL A 48 -12.11 0.40 -2.25
C VAL A 48 -10.86 -0.26 -1.69
N ALA A 49 -10.81 -1.59 -1.60
CA ALA A 49 -9.62 -2.30 -1.15
C ALA A 49 -8.43 -2.08 -2.09
N GLY A 50 -8.65 -2.15 -3.41
CA GLY A 50 -7.63 -1.88 -4.42
C GLY A 50 -7.11 -0.45 -4.35
N LEU A 51 -7.99 0.55 -4.19
CA LEU A 51 -7.59 1.94 -3.99
C LEU A 51 -6.85 2.16 -2.68
N PHE A 52 -7.30 1.54 -1.59
CA PHE A 52 -6.68 1.70 -0.27
C PHE A 52 -5.29 1.06 -0.23
N PHE A 53 -5.18 -0.22 -0.61
CA PHE A 53 -3.92 -0.93 -0.61
C PHE A 53 -2.99 -0.44 -1.73
N GLY A 54 -3.51 -0.19 -2.93
CA GLY A 54 -2.74 0.35 -4.05
C GLY A 54 -2.27 1.78 -3.81
N GLY A 55 -3.15 2.65 -3.32
CA GLY A 55 -2.79 4.01 -2.93
C GLY A 55 -1.75 4.03 -1.81
N THR A 56 -1.91 3.17 -0.80
CA THR A 56 -0.93 3.05 0.28
C THR A 56 0.41 2.54 -0.23
N LEU A 57 0.41 1.55 -1.13
CA LEU A 57 1.62 0.99 -1.74
C LEU A 57 2.38 2.04 -2.55
N ILE A 58 1.69 2.77 -3.42
CA ILE A 58 2.29 3.84 -4.25
C ILE A 58 2.83 4.96 -3.35
N TRP A 59 2.04 5.42 -2.37
CA TRP A 59 2.44 6.51 -1.48
C TRP A 59 3.66 6.15 -0.63
N THR A 60 3.67 4.94 -0.09
CA THR A 60 4.75 4.41 0.74
C THR A 60 6.02 4.19 -0.09
N GLY A 61 5.88 3.59 -1.28
CA GLY A 61 6.98 3.39 -2.21
C GLY A 61 7.58 4.71 -2.69
N TRP A 62 6.74 5.71 -2.99
CA TRP A 62 7.20 7.04 -3.39
C TRP A 62 8.00 7.76 -2.29
N LYS A 63 7.54 7.66 -1.03
CA LYS A 63 8.29 8.20 0.12
C LYS A 63 9.62 7.50 0.34
N LEU A 64 9.67 6.17 0.17
CA LEU A 64 10.92 5.40 0.24
C LEU A 64 11.90 5.81 -0.87
N VAL A 65 11.44 5.90 -2.12
CA VAL A 65 12.29 6.31 -3.26
C VAL A 65 12.80 7.75 -3.10
N LYS A 66 11.99 8.65 -2.55
CA LYS A 66 12.38 10.05 -2.34
C LYS A 66 13.15 10.30 -1.03
N GLY A 67 13.42 9.28 -0.22
CA GLY A 67 14.13 9.48 1.05
C GLY A 67 13.34 10.29 2.09
N ILE A 68 12.01 10.35 2.00
CA ILE A 68 11.17 11.18 2.88
C ILE A 68 10.78 10.37 4.13
N TYR A 69 11.76 10.13 5.00
CA TYR A 69 11.58 9.43 6.28
C TYR A 69 12.65 9.85 7.30
N ALA A 70 12.39 9.56 8.57
CA ALA A 70 13.18 10.11 9.69
C ALA A 70 14.66 9.67 9.67
N ASP A 71 14.93 8.45 9.25
CA ASP A 71 16.25 7.80 9.21
C ASP A 71 16.87 7.75 7.80
N ALA A 72 16.47 8.64 6.90
CA ALA A 72 17.08 8.72 5.57
C ALA A 72 18.58 9.08 5.65
N PRO A 73 19.45 8.41 4.85
CA PRO A 73 20.86 8.77 4.77
C PRO A 73 21.00 10.19 4.22
N ASP A 74 22.01 10.92 4.71
CA ASP A 74 22.31 12.32 4.36
C ASP A 74 22.87 12.47 2.94
#